data_AF-I3T3M9-F1
#
_entry.id   AF-I3T3M9-F1
#
_cell.length_a   1.000
_cell.length_b   1.000
_cell.length_c   1.000
_cell.angle_alpha   90.00
_cell.angle_beta   90.00
_cell.angle_gamma   90.00
#
_symmetry.space_group_name_H-M   'P 1'
#
loop_
_entity.id
_entity.type
_entity.pdbx_description
1 polymer ?
#
loop_
_entity_poly.entity_id
_entity_poly.type
_entity_poly.pdbx_seq_one_letter_code
_entity_poly.pdbx_strand_id
1 'polypeptide(L)' 'MAEIVKLIYVMIIFFYVFLVSMNVDASDECVKVSDCSPTKYCLPGRRMISSKGKCKCLRNMFIPIPE' A
#
# COMPACT_ATOMS: atom_id res chain seq x y z
N MET A 1 -39.29 -4.67 10.74
CA MET A 1 -38.19 -4.78 11.72
C MET A 1 -37.07 -5.68 11.19
N ALA A 2 -37.35 -6.92 10.80
CA ALA A 2 -36.36 -7.85 10.26
C ALA A 2 -35.68 -7.38 8.95
N GLU A 3 -36.41 -6.72 8.05
CA GLU A 3 -35.84 -6.24 6.78
C GLU A 3 -34.80 -5.13 6.95
N ILE A 4 -35.07 -4.18 7.86
CA ILE A 4 -34.15 -3.07 8.15
C ILE A 4 -32.86 -3.62 8.77
N VAL A 5 -32.97 -4.58 9.70
CA VAL A 5 -31.81 -5.25 10.29
C VAL A 5 -31.00 -5.99 9.22
N LYS A 6 -31.66 -6.65 8.27
CA LYS A 6 -31.01 -7.36 7.16
C LYS A 6 -30.25 -6.39 6.25
N LEU A 7 -30.84 -5.23 5.92
CA LEU A 7 -30.17 -4.20 5.12
C LEU A 7 -28.93 -3.65 5.83
N ILE A 8 -29.05 -3.32 7.12
CA ILE A 8 -27.91 -2.85 7.92
C ILE A 8 -26.78 -3.88 7.93
N TYR A 9 -27.12 -5.17 8.11
CA TYR A 9 -26.12 -6.24 8.14
C TYR A 9 -25.36 -6.38 6.82
N VAL A 10 -26.07 -6.30 5.68
CA VAL A 10 -25.45 -6.32 4.35
C VAL A 10 -24.53 -5.11 4.15
N MET A 11 -24.94 -3.91 4.60
CA MET A 11 -24.08 -2.72 4.51
C MET A 11 -22.81 -2.87 5.36
N ILE A 12 -22.93 -3.38 6.59
CA ILE A 12 -21.77 -3.63 7.47
C ILE A 12 -20.80 -4.59 6.81
N ILE A 13 -21.28 -5.70 6.23
CA ILE A 13 -20.43 -6.66 5.52
C ILE A 13 -19.72 -5.98 4.35
N PHE A 14 -20.46 -5.20 3.55
CA PHE A 14 -19.90 -4.49 2.41
C PHE A 14 -18.78 -3.52 2.83
N PHE A 15 -19.03 -2.69 3.84
CA PHE A 15 -18.02 -1.75 4.35
C PHE A 15 -16.82 -2.48 4.97
N TYR A 16 -17.04 -3.58 5.68
CA TYR A 16 -15.96 -4.36 6.27
C TYR A 16 -15.03 -4.93 5.19
N VAL A 17 -15.59 -5.58 4.16
CA VAL A 17 -14.80 -6.13 3.04
C VAL A 17 -14.07 -5.01 2.29
N PHE A 18 -14.74 -3.88 2.05
CA PHE A 18 -14.13 -2.72 1.40
C PHE A 18 -12.94 -2.17 2.20
N LEU A 19 -13.09 -1.98 3.51
CA LEU A 19 -12.03 -1.48 4.39
C LEU A 19 -10.86 -2.47 4.51
N VAL A 20 -11.14 -3.76 4.62
CA VAL A 20 -10.08 -4.79 4.64
C VAL A 20 -9.30 -4.77 3.32
N SER A 21 -10.01 -4.69 2.19
CA SER A 21 -9.37 -4.63 0.86
C SER A 21 -8.50 -3.38 0.69
N MET A 22 -8.96 -2.22 1.17
CA MET A 22 -8.16 -0.98 1.13
C MET A 22 -6.93 -1.03 2.06
N ASN A 23 -7.02 -1.72 3.19
CA ASN A 23 -5.88 -1.90 4.09
C ASN A 23 -4.79 -2.81 3.49
N VAL A 24 -5.14 -3.74 2.59
CA VAL A 24 -4.15 -4.56 1.88
C VAL A 24 -3.22 -3.68 1.00
N ASP A 25 -3.72 -2.58 0.46
CA ASP A 25 -2.93 -1.62 -0.33
C ASP A 25 -2.19 -0.57 0.51
N ALA A 26 -2.42 -0.49 1.83
CA ALA A 26 -1.75 0.46 2.72
C ALA A 26 -0.29 0.06 3.07
N SER A 27 0.13 -1.15 2.70
CA SER A 27 1.45 -1.70 3.06
C SER A 27 2.65 -1.05 2.33
N ASP A 28 2.43 -0.03 1.50
CA ASP A 28 3.47 0.68 0.75
C ASP A 28 3.81 2.05 1.32
N GLU A 29 3.22 2.43 2.45
CA GLU A 29 3.62 3.65 3.13
C GLU A 29 5.06 3.56 3.64
N CYS A 30 5.88 4.54 3.27
CA CYS A 30 7.29 4.54 3.67
C CYS A 30 7.81 5.94 3.96
N VAL A 31 8.59 6.07 5.04
CA VAL A 31 9.38 7.27 5.32
C VAL A 31 10.80 7.04 4.79
N LYS A 32 11.33 5.83 5.00
CA LYS A 32 12.64 5.37 4.54
C LYS A 32 12.49 4.14 3.66
N VAL A 33 13.52 3.84 2.86
CA VAL A 33 13.53 2.66 1.98
C VAL A 33 13.44 1.36 2.78
N SER A 34 13.93 1.34 4.02
CA SER A 34 13.82 0.21 4.96
C SER A 34 12.39 -0.14 5.34
N ASP A 35 11.46 0.82 5.23
CA ASP A 35 10.05 0.62 5.57
C ASP A 35 9.32 -0.11 4.43
N CYS A 36 9.92 -0.14 3.24
CA CYS A 36 9.39 -0.89 2.12
C CYS A 36 9.49 -2.39 2.40
N SER A 37 8.39 -3.09 2.14
CA SER A 37 8.33 -4.53 2.32
C SER A 37 9.49 -5.23 1.61
N PRO A 38 10.26 -6.09 2.32
CA PRO A 38 11.40 -6.79 1.75
C PRO A 38 10.98 -7.81 0.68
N THR A 39 9.70 -8.15 0.58
CA THR A 39 9.16 -9.01 -0.48
C THR A 39 8.97 -8.27 -1.81
N LYS A 40 9.04 -6.93 -1.83
CA LYS A 40 9.02 -6.14 -3.06
C LYS A 40 10.44 -6.01 -3.61
N TYR A 41 10.77 -6.87 -4.56
CA TYR A 41 11.99 -6.77 -5.34
C TYR A 41 11.77 -5.87 -6.56
N CYS A 42 12.70 -4.95 -6.80
CA CYS A 42 12.73 -4.21 -8.06
C CYS A 42 13.38 -5.07 -9.15
N LEU A 43 12.89 -4.92 -10.39
CA LEU A 43 13.53 -5.54 -11.56
C LEU A 43 15.01 -5.09 -11.67
N PRO A 44 15.88 -5.93 -12.23
CA PRO A 44 17.29 -5.58 -12.45
C PRO A 44 17.46 -4.22 -13.13
N GLY A 45 18.40 -3.40 -12.63
CA GLY A 45 18.64 -2.04 -13.11
C GLY A 45 17.69 -0.96 -12.55
N ARG A 46 16.82 -1.32 -11.61
CA ARG A 46 16.02 -0.38 -10.81
C ARG A 46 16.38 -0.48 -9.33
N ARG A 47 16.28 0.64 -8.61
CA ARG A 47 16.43 0.71 -7.15
C ARG A 47 15.11 1.09 -6.50
N MET A 48 14.85 0.48 -5.34
CA MET A 48 13.73 0.85 -4.48
C MET A 48 14.04 2.18 -3.82
N ILE A 49 13.07 3.10 -3.85
CA ILE A 49 13.13 4.37 -3.15
C ILE A 49 11.81 4.64 -2.42
N SER A 50 11.89 5.41 -1.34
CA SER A 50 10.73 6.05 -0.73
C SER A 50 10.49 7.40 -1.41
N SER A 51 9.32 7.61 -2.01
CA SER A 51 8.96 8.88 -2.64
C SER A 51 7.50 9.23 -2.43
N LYS A 52 7.25 10.39 -1.83
CA LYS A 52 5.91 10.88 -1.44
C LYS A 52 5.18 9.89 -0.51
N GLY A 53 5.90 9.33 0.45
CA GLY A 53 5.32 8.36 1.36
C GLY A 53 5.03 7.00 0.73
N LYS A 54 5.53 6.71 -0.49
CA LYS A 54 5.28 5.44 -1.19
C LYS A 54 6.53 4.79 -1.72
N CYS A 55 6.61 3.46 -1.61
CA CYS A 55 7.69 2.66 -2.18
C CYS A 55 7.60 2.63 -3.70
N LYS A 56 8.67 3.00 -4.40
CA LYS A 56 8.75 3.03 -5.87
C LYS A 56 10.05 2.45 -6.38
N CYS A 57 9.99 1.71 -7.48
CA CYS A 57 11.17 1.23 -8.20
C CYS A 57 11.51 2.19 -9.36
N LEU A 58 12.59 2.96 -9.21
CA LEU A 58 13.09 3.85 -10.26
C LEU A 58 14.33 3.30 -10.95
N ARG A 59 14.49 3.61 -12.23
CA ARG A 59 15.71 3.30 -13.00
C ARG A 59 16.85 4.21 -12.50
N ASN A 60 18.06 3.69 -12.40
CA ASN A 60 19.26 4.31 -11.79
C ASN A 60 19.72 5.69 -12.34
N MET A 61 18.93 6.41 -13.11
CA MET A 61 19.41 7.55 -13.88
C MET A 61 19.54 8.87 -13.10
N PHE A 62 18.91 9.08 -11.91
CA PHE A 62 18.80 10.45 -11.36
C PHE A 62 18.61 10.61 -9.84
N ILE A 63 19.36 9.94 -8.95
CA ILE A 63 19.35 10.37 -7.53
C ILE A 63 20.77 10.26 -6.92
N PRO A 64 21.40 11.38 -6.52
CA PRO A 64 22.60 11.34 -5.67
C PRO A 64 22.19 10.77 -4.31
N ILE A 65 22.94 9.77 -3.85
CA ILE A 65 22.81 9.23 -2.50
C ILE A 65 23.45 10.27 -1.57
N PRO A 66 22.73 10.87 -0.61
CA PRO A 66 23.40 11.64 0.43
C PRO A 66 24.08 10.64 1.38
N GLU A 67 25.37 10.88 1.63
CA GLU A 67 26.16 10.21 2.68
C GLU A 67 25.57 10.45 4.08
#